data_AF-A0ABD6BQ95-F1
#
_entry.id   AF-A0ABD6BQ95-F1
#
_cell.length_a   1.000
_cell.length_b   1.000
_cell.length_c   1.000
_cell.angle_alpha   90.00
_cell.angle_beta   90.00
_cell.angle_gamma   90.00
#
_symmetry.space_group_name_H-M   'P 1'
#
loop_
_entity.id
_entity.type
_entity.pdbx_description
1 polymer ?
#
loop_
_entity_poly.entity_id
_entity_poly.type
_entity_poly.pdbx_seq_one_letter_code
_entity_poly.pdbx_strand_id
1 'polypeptide(L)' 'MNERTRTIIGLVVGGALVVGGSLATGYLTGPRSQLIAGAIIVAGFAVGFLVLGEFEFPE' A
#
# COMPACT_ATOMS: atom_id res chain seq x y z
N MET A 1 -3.68 -20.99 4.17
CA MET A 1 -3.72 -20.31 2.85
C MET A 1 -2.39 -20.56 2.16
N ASN A 2 -2.39 -20.96 0.88
CA ASN A 2 -1.15 -21.28 0.18
C ASN A 2 -0.29 -20.02 -0.04
N GLU A 3 1.04 -20.20 -0.11
CA GLU A 3 2.03 -19.12 -0.31
C GLU A 3 1.65 -18.20 -1.48
N ARG A 4 1.37 -18.82 -2.64
CA ARG A 4 0.93 -18.12 -3.85
C ARG A 4 -0.34 -17.30 -3.65
N THR A 5 -1.31 -17.82 -2.90
CA THR A 5 -2.56 -17.10 -2.59
C THR A 5 -2.29 -15.91 -1.70
N ARG A 6 -1.41 -16.07 -0.69
CA ARG A 6 -0.98 -14.97 0.18
C ARG A 6 -0.29 -13.86 -0.61
N THR A 7 0.60 -14.21 -1.53
CA THR A 7 1.29 -13.25 -2.40
C THR A 7 0.30 -12.49 -3.29
N ILE A 8 -0.61 -13.20 -3.95
CA ILE A 8 -1.60 -12.56 -4.84
C ILE A 8 -2.47 -11.58 -4.05
N ILE A 9 -2.99 -12.00 -2.89
CA ILE A 9 -3.83 -11.12 -2.06
C ILE A 9 -3.03 -9.90 -1.60
N GLY A 10 -1.80 -10.11 -1.14
CA GLY A 10 -0.91 -9.04 -0.72
C GLY A 10 -0.66 -8.00 -1.81
N LEU A 11 -0.35 -8.45 -3.03
CA LEU A 11 -0.14 -7.56 -4.18
C LEU A 11 -1.42 -6.83 -4.60
N VAL A 12 -2.57 -7.50 -4.58
CA VAL A 12 -3.87 -6.88 -4.88
C VAL A 12 -4.20 -5.79 -3.85
N VAL A 13 -4.01 -6.07 -2.56
CA VAL A 13 -4.24 -5.10 -1.49
C VAL A 13 -3.26 -3.92 -1.62
N GLY A 14 -1.98 -4.18 -1.82
CA GLY A 14 -0.96 -3.15 -2.02
C GLY A 14 -1.29 -2.26 -3.22
N GLY A 15 -1.64 -2.86 -4.35
CA GLY A 15 -2.05 -2.12 -5.55
C GLY A 15 -3.32 -1.29 -5.33
N ALA A 16 -4.33 -1.84 -4.67
CA ALA A 16 -5.57 -1.12 -4.35
C ALA A 16 -5.32 0.09 -3.45
N LEU A 17 -4.40 -0.01 -2.48
CA LEU A 17 -3.98 1.11 -1.63
C LEU A 17 -3.27 2.19 -2.45
N VAL A 18 -2.32 1.83 -3.30
CA VAL A 18 -1.60 2.81 -4.15
C VAL A 18 -2.58 3.55 -5.07
N VAL A 19 -3.46 2.81 -5.75
CA VAL A 19 -4.45 3.40 -6.66
C VAL A 19 -5.46 4.25 -5.88
N GLY A 20 -6.00 3.74 -4.78
CA GLY A 20 -6.96 4.44 -3.95
C GLY A 20 -6.41 5.72 -3.33
N GLY A 21 -5.18 5.68 -2.80
CA GLY A 21 -4.50 6.86 -2.29
C GLY A 21 -4.20 7.88 -3.39
N SER A 22 -3.82 7.43 -4.59
CA SER A 22 -3.62 8.32 -5.74
C SER A 22 -4.92 9.01 -6.15
N LEU A 23 -6.03 8.28 -6.26
CA LEU A 23 -7.35 8.88 -6.51
C LEU A 23 -7.74 9.86 -5.39
N ALA A 24 -7.45 9.52 -4.14
CA ALA A 24 -7.74 10.39 -2.99
C ALA A 24 -7.02 11.73 -3.09
N THR A 25 -5.81 11.82 -3.68
CA THR A 25 -5.15 13.11 -3.90
C THR A 25 -5.96 14.07 -4.78
N GLY A 26 -6.75 13.55 -5.73
CA GLY A 26 -7.64 14.34 -6.58
C GLY A 26 -8.91 14.81 -5.89
N TYR A 27 -9.39 14.07 -4.87
CA TYR A 27 -10.60 14.41 -4.12
C TYR A 27 -10.32 15.24 -2.85
N LEU A 28 -9.14 15.07 -2.25
CA LEU A 28 -8.77 15.64 -0.97
C LEU A 28 -7.86 16.87 -1.15
N THR A 29 -8.44 18.07 -1.18
CA THR A 29 -7.71 19.31 -1.53
C THR A 29 -6.96 19.97 -0.37
N GLY A 30 -7.17 19.55 0.87
CA GLY A 30 -6.53 20.13 2.05
C GLY A 30 -5.10 19.61 2.30
N PRO A 31 -4.19 20.41 2.88
CA PRO A 31 -2.82 19.96 3.19
C PRO A 31 -2.77 18.72 4.10
N ARG A 32 -3.63 18.67 5.12
CA ARG A 32 -3.71 17.51 6.02
C ARG A 32 -4.27 16.27 5.32
N SER A 33 -5.23 16.45 4.44
CA SER A 33 -5.85 15.35 3.72
C SER A 33 -4.94 14.79 2.62
N GLN A 34 -4.03 15.60 2.08
CA GLN A 34 -2.94 15.14 1.22
C GLN A 34 -1.94 14.24 1.97
N LEU A 35 -1.65 14.52 3.24
CA LEU A 35 -0.81 13.62 4.05
C LEU A 35 -1.47 12.25 4.23
N ILE A 36 -2.79 12.22 4.41
CA ILE A 36 -3.55 10.96 4.51
C ILE A 36 -3.49 10.20 3.18
N ALA A 37 -3.72 10.88 2.06
CA ALA A 37 -3.61 10.28 0.73
C ALA A 37 -2.20 9.72 0.46
N GLY A 38 -1.16 10.49 0.78
CA GLY A 38 0.23 10.06 0.71
C GLY A 38 0.54 8.87 1.60
N ALA A 39 0.04 8.86 2.84
CA ALA A 39 0.23 7.74 3.77
C ALA A 39 -0.41 6.44 3.26
N ILE A 40 -1.59 6.52 2.62
CA ILE A 40 -2.24 5.36 1.99
C ILE A 40 -1.38 4.80 0.85
N ILE A 41 -0.79 5.67 0.02
CA ILE A 41 0.11 5.25 -1.06
C ILE A 41 1.34 4.53 -0.49
N VAL A 42 2.01 5.13 0.52
CA VAL A 42 3.19 4.53 1.16
C VAL A 42 2.85 3.20 1.81
N ALA A 43 1.68 3.08 2.46
CA ALA A 43 1.20 1.82 3.02
C ALA A 43 1.03 0.74 1.94
N GLY A 44 0.52 1.10 0.76
CA GLY A 44 0.41 0.16 -0.36
C GLY A 44 1.75 -0.38 -0.84
N PHE A 45 2.77 0.49 -0.95
CA PHE A 45 4.14 0.05 -1.26
C PHE A 45 4.73 -0.81 -0.14
N ALA A 46 4.56 -0.43 1.12
CA ALA A 46 5.04 -1.20 2.27
C ALA A 46 4.44 -2.63 2.30
N VAL A 47 3.15 -2.77 1.99
CA VAL A 47 2.50 -4.08 1.84
C VAL A 47 3.14 -4.88 0.71
N GLY A 48 3.37 -4.26 -0.46
CA GLY A 48 4.01 -4.92 -1.58
C GLY A 48 5.41 -5.44 -1.24
N PHE A 49 6.22 -4.61 -0.58
CA PHE A 49 7.57 -4.99 -0.15
C PHE A 49 7.57 -6.11 0.89
N LEU A 50 6.68 -6.05 1.87
CA LEU A 50 6.54 -7.09 2.90
C LEU A 50 6.12 -8.44 2.29
N VAL A 51 5.27 -8.40 1.26
CA VAL A 51 4.77 -9.60 0.57
C VAL A 51 5.82 -10.22 -0.35
N LEU A 52 6.69 -9.40 -0.96
CA LEU A 52 7.77 -9.86 -1.82
C LEU A 52 9.01 -10.32 -1.03
N GLY A 53 9.05 -10.09 0.29
CA GLY A 53 10.19 -10.45 1.12
C GLY A 53 11.40 -9.55 0.93
N GLU A 54 11.20 -8.33 0.42
CA GLU A 54 12.27 -7.34 0.19
C GLU A 54 12.71 -6.61 1.48
N PHE A 55 12.10 -6.94 2.63
CA PHE A 55 12.51 -6.47 3.95
C PHE A 55 12.71 -7.66 4.89
N GLU A 56 13.92 -7.80 5.41
CA GLU A 56 14.18 -8.53 6.65
C GLU A 56 13.92 -7.57 7.81
N PHE A 57 12.87 -7.81 8.59
CA PHE A 57 12.67 -7.06 9.82
C PHE A 57 13.73 -7.53 10.83
N PRO A 58 14.49 -6.62 11.47
CA PRO A 58 15.39 -7.00 12.54
C PRO A 58 14.58 -7.64 13.68
N GLU A 59 15.10 -8.76 14.20
CA GLU A 59 14.52 -9.54 15.29
C GLU A 59 14.32 -8.72 16.58
#